data_AF-A0A7W1KBU8-F1
#
_entry.id   AF-A0A7W1KBU8-F1
#
_cell.length_a   1.000
_cell.length_b   1.000
_cell.length_c   1.000
_cell.angle_alpha   90.00
_cell.angle_beta   90.00
_cell.angle_gamma   90.00
#
_symmetry.space_group_name_H-M   'P 1'
#
loop_
_entity.id
_entity.type
_entity.pdbx_description
1 polymer ?
#
loop_
_entity_poly.entity_id
_entity_poly.type
_entity_poly.pdbx_seq_one_letter_code
_entity_poly.pdbx_strand_id
1 'polypeptide(L)' 'AHNVVSKGTKRFSSIPTRTAGSRSRTFTKTGTYRYVCTLHPGMSGRITVR' A
#
# COMPACT_ATOMS: atom_id res chain seq x y z
N ALA A 1 3.12 13.98 5.81
CA ALA A 1 3.99 12.82 5.53
C ALA A 1 3.12 11.57 5.47
N HIS A 2 3.43 10.59 4.62
CA HIS A 2 2.61 9.39 4.46
C HIS A 2 3.50 8.15 4.31
N ASN A 3 2.97 7.01 4.73
CA ASN A 3 3.50 5.70 4.39
C ASN A 3 2.41 4.86 3.71
N VAL A 4 2.82 3.78 3.06
CA VAL A 4 1.89 2.82 2.45
C VAL A 4 2.25 1.45 2.97
N VAL A 5 1.54 1.01 4.00
CA VAL A 5 1.78 -0.26 4.68
C VAL A 5 0.81 -1.31 4.16
N SER A 6 1.36 -2.43 3.70
CA SER A 6 0.55 -3.56 3.24
C SER A 6 -0.18 -4.23 4.40
N LYS A 7 -1.48 -4.50 4.22
CA LYS A 7 -2.37 -5.11 5.22
C LYS A 7 -3.05 -6.35 4.65
N GLY A 8 -3.21 -7.38 5.49
CA GLY A 8 -3.86 -8.64 5.12
C GLY A 8 -2.91 -9.71 4.58
N THR A 9 -3.48 -10.76 4.00
CA THR A 9 -2.76 -11.97 3.57
C THR A 9 -1.96 -11.78 2.28
N LYS A 10 -2.50 -11.04 1.30
CA LYS A 10 -1.77 -10.65 0.09
C LYS A 10 -0.91 -9.43 0.40
N ARG A 11 0.41 -9.65 0.43
CA ARG A 11 1.38 -8.63 0.83
C ARG A 11 2.19 -8.09 -0.34
N PHE A 12 2.68 -6.87 -0.16
CA PHE A 12 3.72 -6.24 -0.97
C PHE A 12 4.67 -5.48 -0.04
N SER A 13 5.87 -5.15 -0.53
CA SER A 13 6.84 -4.40 0.26
C SER A 13 6.33 -2.98 0.54
N SER A 14 6.05 -2.70 1.83
CA SER A 14 5.58 -1.41 2.30
C SER A 14 6.51 -0.27 1.88
N ILE A 15 5.95 0.92 1.73
CA ILE A 15 6.70 2.15 1.46
C ILE A 15 6.83 2.89 2.79
N PRO A 16 8.05 3.21 3.25
CA PRO A 16 8.27 3.90 4.51
C PRO A 16 7.72 5.33 4.46
N THR A 17 7.68 5.98 5.63
CA THR A 17 7.19 7.36 5.76
C THR A 17 8.03 8.31 4.90
N ARG A 18 7.34 9.12 4.09
CA ARG A 18 7.95 10.16 3.25
C ARG A 18 7.13 11.44 3.27
N THR A 19 7.78 12.57 3.06
CA THR A 19 7.15 13.90 2.98
C THR A 19 6.72 14.28 1.57
N ALA A 20 7.41 13.78 0.54
CA ALA A 20 7.13 14.06 -0.87
C ALA A 20 7.62 12.97 -1.84
N GLY A 21 7.20 13.08 -3.10
CA GLY A 21 7.62 12.27 -4.25
C GLY A 21 6.80 11.01 -4.50
N SER A 22 7.13 10.31 -5.58
CA SER A 22 6.39 9.12 -6.06
C SER A 22 7.14 7.81 -5.77
N ARG A 23 6.42 6.69 -5.76
CA ARG A 23 6.96 5.31 -5.70
C ARG A 23 6.10 4.38 -6.53
N SER A 24 6.73 3.35 -7.09
CA SER A 24 6.07 2.35 -7.94
C SER A 24 6.15 0.95 -7.32
N ARG A 25 5.12 0.14 -7.60
CA ARG A 25 5.02 -1.28 -7.25
C ARG A 25 4.38 -2.04 -8.40
N THR A 26 4.97 -3.17 -8.74
CA THR A 26 4.46 -4.09 -9.76
C THR A 26 3.82 -5.28 -9.08
N PHE A 27 2.59 -5.62 -9.49
CA PHE A 27 1.84 -6.75 -8.96
C PHE A 27 1.75 -7.82 -10.05
N THR A 28 2.44 -8.95 -9.84
CA THR A 28 2.54 -10.03 -10.84
C THR A 28 1.54 -11.15 -10.62
N LYS A 29 0.78 -11.11 -9.51
CA LYS A 29 -0.19 -12.14 -9.14
C LYS A 29 -1.56 -11.51 -9.01
N THR A 30 -2.57 -12.21 -9.51
CA THR A 30 -3.97 -11.82 -9.32
C THR A 30 -4.35 -11.86 -7.85
N GLY A 31 -5.34 -11.05 -7.52
CA GLY A 31 -5.89 -10.93 -6.18
C GLY A 31 -5.98 -9.50 -5.69
N THR A 32 -6.26 -9.40 -4.40
CA THR A 32 -6.65 -8.15 -3.78
C THR A 32 -5.65 -7.77 -2.69
N TYR A 33 -4.96 -6.64 -2.89
CA TYR A 33 -3.93 -6.12 -2.00
C TYR A 33 -4.49 -4.93 -1.24
N ARG A 34 -4.57 -5.02 0.09
CA ARG A 34 -5.05 -3.92 0.95
C ARG A 34 -3.87 -3.16 1.52
N TYR A 35 -4.04 -1.87 1.72
CA TYR A 35 -3.02 -1.02 2.32
C TYR A 35 -3.63 0.06 3.19
N VAL A 36 -2.81 0.57 4.10
CA VAL A 36 -3.15 1.68 5.00
C VAL A 36 -1.97 2.63 5.15
N CYS A 37 -2.22 3.88 5.48
CA CYS A 37 -1.23 4.76 6.10
C CYS A 37 -1.38 4.63 7.62
N THR A 38 -0.30 4.39 8.34
CA THR A 38 -0.34 4.22 9.81
C THR A 38 -0.38 5.56 10.56
N LEU A 39 -0.14 6.67 9.85
CA LEU A 39 -0.09 8.01 10.44
C LEU A 39 -1.46 8.71 10.44
N HIS A 40 -2.34 8.33 9.51
CA HIS A 40 -3.62 9.00 9.31
C HIS A 40 -4.74 7.98 9.34
N PRO A 41 -5.57 7.98 10.40
CA PRO A 41 -6.79 7.19 10.43
C PRO A 41 -7.65 7.46 9.19
N GLY A 42 -8.25 6.41 8.62
CA GLY A 42 -9.10 6.50 7.43
C GLY A 42 -8.36 6.43 6.10
N MET A 43 -7.05 6.70 6.06
CA MET A 43 -6.27 6.55 4.83
C MET A 43 -5.98 5.07 4.55
N SER A 44 -6.92 4.43 3.88
CA SER A 44 -6.88 3.02 3.51
C SER A 44 -7.33 2.83 2.08
N GLY A 45 -6.83 1.77 1.44
CA GLY A 45 -7.15 1.50 0.06
C GLY A 45 -6.92 0.04 -0.30
N ARG A 46 -7.31 -0.28 -1.53
CA ARG A 46 -7.22 -1.64 -2.05
C ARG A 46 -6.96 -1.63 -3.55
N ILE A 47 -6.07 -2.52 -3.98
CA ILE A 47 -5.72 -2.73 -5.38
C ILE A 47 -6.21 -4.12 -5.75
N THR A 48 -7.01 -4.22 -6.81
CA THR A 48 -7.47 -5.50 -7.35
C THR A 48 -6.78 -5.73 -8.68
N VAL A 49 -6.02 -6.83 -8.76
CA VAL A 49 -5.35 -7.30 -9.98
C VAL A 49 -6.13 -8.50 -10.51
N ARG A 50 -6.52 -8.43 -11.77
CA ARG A 50 -7.30 -9.44 -12.47
C ARG A 50 -6.50 -9.98 -13.63
#